data_AF-A0A937VPZ0-F1
#
_entry.id   AF-A0A937VPZ0-F1
#
_cell.length_a   1.000
_cell.length_b   1.000
_cell.length_c   1.000
_cell.angle_alpha   90.00
_cell.angle_beta   90.00
_cell.angle_gamma   90.00
#
_symmetry.space_group_name_H-M   'P 1'
#
loop_
_entity.id
_entity.type
_entity.pdbx_description
1 polymer ?
#
loop_
_entity_poly.entity_id
_entity_poly.type
_entity_poly.pdbx_seq_one_letter_code
_entity_poly.pdbx_strand_id
1 'polypeptide(L)' 'MRKLTDAIQNKTATIGIVGLGYVGLPLALAFSEAGFKVLGFDVQQKRADLVNEGRSYITDVSGEHLRQAVVNNR' A
#
# COMPACT_ATOMS: atom_id res chain seq x y z
N MET A 1 21.75 -4.85 -16.36
CA MET A 1 20.29 -5.05 -16.17
C MET A 1 20.08 -5.45 -14.71
N ARG A 2 19.36 -4.68 -13.89
CA ARG A 2 19.03 -5.11 -12.51
C ARG A 2 18.03 -6.26 -12.62
N LYS A 3 18.33 -7.42 -12.03
CA LYS A 3 17.38 -8.54 -12.02
C LYS A 3 16.27 -8.20 -11.02
N LEU A 4 15.02 -8.50 -11.38
CA LEU A 4 13.86 -8.28 -10.51
C LEU A 4 14.04 -8.97 -9.15
N THR A 5 14.63 -10.17 -9.16
CA THR A 5 14.94 -10.93 -7.94
C THR A 5 15.78 -10.11 -6.96
N ASP A 6 16.82 -9.43 -7.43
CA ASP A 6 17.67 -8.59 -6.59
C ASP A 6 16.88 -7.39 -6.02
N ALA A 7 15.97 -6.82 -6.82
CA ALA A 7 15.14 -5.72 -6.39
C ALA A 7 14.12 -6.14 -5.31
N ILE A 8 13.58 -7.36 -5.40
CA ILE A 8 12.69 -7.93 -4.38
C ILE A 8 13.47 -8.25 -3.11
N GLN A 9 14.61 -8.93 -3.21
CA GLN A 9 15.46 -9.29 -2.07
C GLN A 9 15.93 -8.06 -1.28
N ASN A 10 16.29 -6.99 -1.99
CA ASN A 10 16.75 -5.74 -1.38
C ASN A 10 15.61 -4.73 -1.11
N LYS A 11 14.34 -5.11 -1.31
CA LYS A 11 13.15 -4.25 -1.10
C LYS A 11 13.16 -2.92 -1.87
N THR A 12 13.83 -2.89 -3.01
CA THR A 12 13.89 -1.71 -3.91
C THR A 12 12.88 -1.78 -5.05
N ALA A 13 12.21 -2.93 -5.22
CA ALA A 13 11.06 -3.05 -6.10
C ALA A 13 9.89 -2.19 -5.58
N THR A 14 9.17 -1.55 -6.49
CA THR A 14 7.89 -0.90 -6.16
C THR A 14 6.75 -1.89 -6.44
N ILE A 15 5.87 -2.09 -5.46
CA ILE A 15 4.74 -3.01 -5.54
C ILE A 15 3.50 -2.23 -5.99
N GLY A 16 2.90 -2.62 -7.11
CA GLY A 16 1.63 -2.08 -7.57
C GLY A 16 0.47 -2.99 -7.16
N ILE A 17 -0.58 -2.44 -6.57
CA ILE A 17 -1.80 -3.18 -6.18
C ILE A 17 -3.00 -2.52 -6.84
N VAL A 18 -3.71 -3.31 -7.66
CA VAL A 18 -4.92 -2.86 -8.36
C VAL A 18 -6.16 -3.37 -7.64
N GLY A 19 -6.97 -2.44 -7.16
CA GLY A 19 -8.12 -2.63 -6.27
C GLY A 19 -7.71 -2.46 -4.81
N LEU A 20 -8.28 -1.46 -4.12
CA LEU A 20 -8.06 -1.18 -2.69
C LEU A 20 -9.28 -1.60 -1.85
N GLY A 21 -9.93 -2.69 -2.25
CA GLY A 21 -11.02 -3.27 -1.48
C GLY A 21 -10.54 -4.01 -0.22
N TYR A 22 -11.42 -4.86 0.29
CA TYR A 22 -11.21 -5.67 1.49
C TYR A 22 -9.90 -6.47 1.49
N VAL A 23 -9.44 -6.98 0.33
CA VAL A 23 -8.19 -7.74 0.23
C VAL A 23 -6.99 -6.84 -0.13
N GLY A 24 -7.20 -5.92 -1.07
CA GLY A 24 -6.09 -5.15 -1.63
C GLY A 24 -5.50 -4.13 -0.67
N LEU A 25 -6.32 -3.48 0.17
CA LEU A 25 -5.83 -2.50 1.13
C LEU A 25 -5.02 -3.15 2.27
N PRO A 26 -5.46 -4.25 2.92
CA PRO A 26 -4.60 -4.97 3.87
C PRO A 26 -3.32 -5.52 3.23
N LEU A 27 -3.39 -5.99 1.97
CA LEU A 27 -2.20 -6.45 1.25
C LEU A 27 -1.21 -5.31 0.99
N ALA A 28 -1.71 -4.13 0.64
CA ALA A 28 -0.88 -2.93 0.49
C ALA A 28 -0.14 -2.57 1.77
N LEU A 29 -0.85 -2.62 2.90
CA LEU A 29 -0.25 -2.38 4.20
C LEU A 29 0.79 -3.43 4.55
N ALA A 30 0.52 -4.71 4.33
CA ALA A 30 1.48 -5.78 4.61
C ALA A 30 2.80 -5.59 3.82
N PHE A 31 2.74 -5.15 2.56
CA PHE A 31 3.95 -4.85 1.78
C PHE A 31 4.67 -3.58 2.25
N SER A 32 3.93 -2.54 2.63
CA SER A 32 4.48 -1.31 3.19
C SER A 32 5.20 -1.59 4.53
N GLU A 33 4.58 -2.37 5.41
CA GLU A 33 5.14 -2.86 6.69
C GLU A 33 6.36 -3.76 6.47
N ALA A 34 6.33 -4.58 5.41
CA ALA A 34 7.49 -5.37 4.99
C ALA A 34 8.64 -4.50 4.45
N GLY A 35 8.43 -3.20 4.23
CA GLY A 35 9.44 -2.21 3.85
C GLY A 35 9.55 -1.95 2.36
N PHE A 36 8.56 -2.38 1.56
CA PHE A 36 8.48 -2.02 0.15
C PHE A 36 7.82 -0.66 -0.03
N LYS A 37 8.09 -0.01 -1.16
CA LYS A 37 7.27 1.09 -1.67
C LYS A 37 6.05 0.50 -2.37
N VAL A 38 4.86 0.96 -2.02
CA VAL A 38 3.58 0.47 -2.53
C VAL A 38 2.84 1.59 -3.26
N LEU A 39 2.27 1.25 -4.41
CA LEU A 39 1.34 2.09 -5.16
C LEU A 39 0.00 1.36 -5.25
N GLY A 40 -1.01 1.94 -4.59
CA GLY A 40 -2.38 1.47 -4.65
C GLY A 40 -3.17 2.15 -5.76
N PHE A 41 -3.95 1.38 -6.51
CA PHE A 41 -4.85 1.88 -7.55
C PHE A 41 -6.27 1.39 -7.26
N ASP A 42 -7.27 2.25 -7.42
CA ASP A 42 -8.67 1.85 -7.36
C ASP A 42 -9.46 2.65 -8.40
N VAL A 43 -10.51 2.05 -8.95
CA VAL A 43 -11.41 2.71 -9.92
C VAL A 43 -12.28 3.76 -9.25
N GLN A 44 -12.52 3.62 -7.93
CA GLN A 44 -13.25 4.60 -7.14
C GLN A 44 -12.29 5.64 -6.58
N GLN A 45 -12.25 6.82 -7.19
CA GLN A 45 -11.39 7.94 -6.77
C GLN A 45 -11.47 8.21 -5.26
N LYS A 46 -12.69 8.25 -4.70
CA LYS A 46 -12.93 8.46 -3.27
C LYS A 46 -12.17 7.49 -2.36
N ARG A 47 -11.97 6.24 -2.78
CA ARG A 47 -11.21 5.23 -2.02
C ARG A 47 -9.72 5.52 -2.02
N ALA A 48 -9.17 5.92 -3.17
CA ALA A 48 -7.78 6.33 -3.28
C ALA A 48 -7.53 7.60 -2.43
N ASP A 49 -8.44 8.58 -2.47
CA ASP A 49 -8.33 9.81 -1.67
C ASP A 49 -8.32 9.52 -0.17
N LEU A 50 -9.26 8.70 0.32
CA LEU A 50 -9.31 8.31 1.73
C LEU A 50 -8.02 7.60 2.16
N VAL A 51 -7.49 6.71 1.33
CA VAL A 51 -6.20 6.04 1.60
C VAL A 51 -5.06 7.07 1.67
N ASN A 52 -4.97 7.99 0.71
CA ASN A 52 -3.95 9.05 0.71
C ASN A 52 -4.08 10.03 1.88
N GLU A 53 -5.27 10.18 2.46
CA GLU A 53 -5.51 10.93 3.70
C GLU A 53 -5.14 10.13 4.97
N GLY A 54 -4.78 8.85 4.84
CA GLY A 54 -4.55 7.95 5.98
C GLY A 54 -5.84 7.52 6.68
N ARG A 55 -6.98 7.54 5.98
CA ARG A 55 -8.30 7.23 6.53
C ARG A 55 -8.82 5.91 5.98
N SER A 56 -8.99 4.94 6.87
CA SER A 56 -9.54 3.65 6.48
C SER A 56 -11.06 3.74 6.30
N TYR A 57 -11.57 3.05 5.28
CA TYR A 57 -13.00 2.79 5.05
C TYR A 57 -13.33 1.30 5.16
N ILE A 58 -12.36 0.47 5.53
CA ILE A 58 -12.57 -0.95 5.85
C ILE A 58 -12.33 -1.18 7.34
N THR A 59 -13.17 -1.99 7.97
CA THR A 59 -13.13 -2.25 9.41
C THR A 59 -11.85 -2.94 9.87
N ASP A 60 -11.25 -3.77 9.02
CA ASP A 60 -10.11 -4.62 9.38
C ASP A 60 -8.77 -3.90 9.28
N VAL A 61 -8.77 -2.64 8.82
CA VAL A 61 -7.59 -1.77 8.79
C VAL A 61 -7.87 -0.56 9.66
N SER A 62 -7.09 -0.42 10.73
CA SER A 62 -7.19 0.77 11.58
C SER A 62 -6.71 2.01 10.82
N GLY A 63 -7.36 3.15 11.07
CA GLY A 63 -6.91 4.43 10.51
C GLY A 63 -5.48 4.79 10.95
N GLU A 64 -5.07 4.37 12.13
CA GLU A 64 -3.71 4.58 12.62
C GLU A 64 -2.67 3.84 11.78
N HIS A 65 -2.85 2.54 11.51
CA HIS A 65 -1.93 1.77 10.70
C HIS A 65 -1.82 2.34 9.28
N LEU A 66 -2.97 2.69 8.69
CA LEU A 66 -3.00 3.27 7.36
C LEU A 66 -2.29 4.62 7.31
N ARG A 67 -2.52 5.48 8.31
CA ARG A 67 -1.87 6.79 8.39
C ARG A 67 -0.37 6.66 8.56
N GLN A 68 0.12 5.69 9.33
CA GLN A 68 1.56 5.43 9.47
C GLN A 68 2.19 5.03 8.13
N ALA A 69 1.57 4.14 7.36
CA ALA A 69 2.07 3.74 6.04
C ALA A 69 2.19 4.95 5.09
N VAL A 70 1.14 5.78 5.04
CA VAL A 70 1.06 6.95 4.16
C VAL A 70 2.08 8.03 4.53
N VAL A 71 2.20 8.38 5.82
CA VAL A 71 3.16 9.40 6.31
C VAL A 71 4.60 8.98 6.02
N ASN A 72 4.89 7.68 6.10
CA ASN A 72 6.22 7.15 5.82
C ASN A 72 6.53 7.07 4.31
N ASN A 73 5.60 7.50 3.43
CA ASN A 73 5.71 7.39 1.97
C ASN A 73 6.08 5.96 1.52
N ARG A 74 5.53 4.95 2.21
CA ARG A 74 5.75 3.54 1.90
C ARG A 74 4.49 2.86 1.44
#